data_AF-A5IXX0-F1
#
_entry.id   AF-A5IXX0-F1
#
_cell.length_a   1.000
_cell.length_b   1.000
_cell.length_c   1.000
_cell.angle_alpha   90.00
_cell.angle_beta   90.00
_cell.angle_gamma   90.00
#
_symmetry.space_group_name_H-M   'P 1'
#
loop_
_entity.id
_entity.type
_entity.pdbx_description
1 polymer ?
#
loop_
_entity_poly.entity_id
_entity_poly.type
_entity_poly.pdbx_seq_one_letter_code
_entity_poly.pdbx_strand_id
1 'polypeptide(L)'
;MKIIESFEKIAFNSWSILIPIILVIFIVVLAILSGLKRGIYGGLIILLFGLTGWIVGLFAAKPVVDIIVQNTKITLPGNKQVDAEILRKMFYGIVMFGIQALFLIVAEIISLILRKVIRKPLKNVRENKVSTVGSRSLGAILSTAGIVPCAILAANVTGFMTANNKVIEANNKMLSVISFKKAEGISRYTPGLIASAKIGNDLLTSNNESNNNESVINAFEWYLQQFVRPENYILVSSDAQGNAKPILSANVLKNIHDKNEQQKVINGLIPFILGDNAKKKNAISLYFNFNTSSKSDALKYDSSSRKTEILTDTSENAQSKLGNIDKINNIFKLYTATPESFKIVEYLSKLGLNDSQASQGFNEIYDLVNQTEPVWDILNAAQLKFNMHPDYKIKVYGKEYVSRMKDILFDLFEKNTYDKAKGTSKFIYNRDELNEEKMKEWVTIQTIHQKIYWIVSSVIDNMFIIPEDTSN
;
A
#
# COMPACT_ATOMS: atom_id res chain seq x y z
N MET A 1 -13.81 11.13 9.37
CA MET A 1 -13.51 11.73 8.04
C MET A 1 -12.70 13.04 8.10
N LYS A 2 -13.24 14.17 8.60
CA LYS A 2 -12.54 15.49 8.58
C LYS A 2 -11.11 15.50 9.15
N ILE A 3 -10.82 14.78 10.24
CA ILE A 3 -9.47 14.72 10.85
C ILE A 3 -8.48 13.99 9.93
N ILE A 4 -8.88 12.83 9.39
CA ILE A 4 -8.02 12.01 8.51
C ILE A 4 -7.73 12.74 7.20
N GLU A 5 -8.73 13.40 6.63
CA GLU A 5 -8.56 14.23 5.42
C GLU A 5 -7.69 15.46 5.68
N SER A 6 -7.88 16.13 6.82
CA SER A 6 -7.01 17.25 7.21
C SER A 6 -5.58 16.78 7.40
N PHE A 7 -5.39 15.62 8.00
CA PHE A 7 -4.08 15.02 8.23
C PHE A 7 -3.40 14.62 6.93
N GLU A 8 -4.10 13.99 6.00
CA GLU A 8 -3.61 13.71 4.64
C GLU A 8 -3.21 14.99 3.92
N LYS A 9 -4.08 16.01 3.94
CA LYS A 9 -3.77 17.33 3.34
C LYS A 9 -2.49 17.91 3.92
N ILE A 10 -2.28 17.82 5.24
CA ILE A 10 -1.04 18.28 5.88
C ILE A 10 0.14 17.41 5.41
N ALA A 11 0.02 16.08 5.48
CA ALA A 11 1.11 15.16 5.16
C ALA A 11 1.66 15.33 3.73
N PHE A 12 0.79 15.63 2.76
CA PHE A 12 1.16 15.78 1.35
C PHE A 12 1.25 17.25 0.88
N ASN A 13 1.08 18.24 1.77
CA ASN A 13 1.30 19.63 1.41
C ASN A 13 2.80 19.92 1.28
N SER A 14 3.19 20.57 0.18
CA SER A 14 4.57 20.98 -0.08
C SER A 14 5.14 21.89 1.02
N TRP A 15 4.30 22.73 1.64
CA TRP A 15 4.69 23.62 2.74
C TRP A 15 5.00 22.89 4.05
N SER A 16 4.53 21.66 4.22
CA SER A 16 4.80 20.87 5.43
C SER A 16 6.28 20.49 5.57
N ILE A 17 7.07 20.65 4.51
CA ILE A 17 8.54 20.54 4.55
C ILE A 17 9.18 21.53 5.54
N LEU A 18 8.52 22.65 5.83
CA LEU A 18 9.02 23.63 6.78
C LEU A 18 9.00 23.11 8.22
N ILE A 19 8.13 22.15 8.56
CA ILE A 19 8.01 21.60 9.91
C ILE A 19 9.33 20.95 10.38
N PRO A 20 9.90 19.94 9.68
CA PRO A 20 11.18 19.36 10.06
C PRO A 20 12.31 20.39 10.03
N ILE A 21 12.33 21.31 9.05
CA ILE A 21 13.38 22.32 8.90
C ILE A 21 13.39 23.26 10.11
N ILE A 22 12.23 23.83 10.46
CA ILE A 22 12.09 24.73 11.61
C ILE A 22 12.46 24.00 12.89
N LEU A 23 12.05 22.74 13.07
CA LEU A 23 12.39 21.97 14.26
C LEU A 23 13.91 21.73 14.38
N VAL A 24 14.57 21.35 13.28
CA VAL A 24 16.03 21.17 13.25
C VAL A 24 16.74 22.48 13.55
N ILE A 25 16.37 23.57 12.88
CA ILE A 25 16.95 24.90 13.10
C ILE A 25 16.75 25.31 14.56
N PHE A 26 15.56 25.11 15.12
CA PHE A 26 15.24 25.44 16.50
C PHE A 26 16.16 24.68 17.48
N ILE A 27 16.31 23.37 17.31
CA ILE A 27 17.18 22.53 18.15
C ILE A 27 18.66 22.98 18.03
N VAL A 28 19.12 23.25 16.80
CA VAL A 28 20.50 23.70 16.55
C VAL A 28 20.76 25.08 17.15
N VAL A 29 19.83 26.03 17.00
CA VAL A 29 19.94 27.37 17.58
C VAL A 29 19.98 27.29 19.10
N LEU A 30 19.14 26.46 19.73
CA LEU A 30 19.18 26.25 21.18
C LEU A 30 20.55 25.70 21.63
N ALA A 31 21.11 24.73 20.89
CA ALA A 31 22.43 24.19 21.18
C ALA A 31 23.54 25.25 21.03
N ILE A 32 23.52 26.04 19.96
CA ILE A 32 24.46 27.15 19.74
C ILE A 32 24.36 28.16 20.88
N LEU A 33 23.15 28.60 21.24
CA LEU A 33 22.94 29.54 22.34
C LEU A 33 23.41 28.99 23.68
N SER A 34 23.17 27.70 23.94
CA SER A 34 23.66 27.02 25.14
C SER A 34 25.18 27.05 25.21
N GLY A 35 25.86 26.66 24.12
CA GLY A 35 27.32 26.68 24.00
C GLY A 35 27.92 28.08 24.09
N LEU A 36 27.36 29.06 23.37
CA LEU A 36 27.78 30.46 23.45
C LEU A 36 27.61 31.03 24.87
N LYS A 37 26.56 30.64 25.60
CA LYS A 37 26.25 31.17 26.93
C LYS A 37 27.09 30.55 28.05
N ARG A 38 27.64 29.36 27.83
CA ARG A 38 28.35 28.56 28.84
C ARG A 38 29.82 28.27 28.50
N GLY A 39 30.25 28.56 27.28
CA GLY A 39 31.61 28.33 26.80
C GLY A 39 31.92 26.86 26.57
N ILE A 40 33.20 26.55 26.38
CA ILE A 40 33.74 25.22 26.12
C ILE A 40 33.17 24.15 27.05
N TYR A 41 33.15 24.38 28.36
CA TYR A 41 32.76 23.37 29.32
C TYR A 41 31.26 23.05 29.25
N GLY A 42 30.41 24.05 28.99
CA GLY A 42 29.00 23.81 28.71
C GLY A 42 28.80 23.06 27.40
N GLY A 43 29.57 23.42 26.37
CA GLY A 43 29.59 22.72 25.09
C GLY A 43 29.96 21.24 25.22
N LEU A 44 30.99 20.96 26.01
CA LEU A 44 31.49 19.62 26.26
C LEU A 44 30.48 18.75 27.03
N ILE A 45 29.75 19.32 27.98
CA ILE A 45 28.67 18.59 28.68
C ILE A 45 27.58 18.17 27.69
N ILE A 46 27.10 19.09 26.84
CA ILE A 46 26.09 18.77 25.83
C ILE A 46 26.61 17.75 24.82
N LEU A 47 27.87 17.85 24.40
CA LEU A 47 28.51 16.87 23.53
C LEU A 47 28.53 15.47 24.15
N LEU A 48 29.04 15.36 25.38
CA LEU A 48 29.17 14.08 26.07
C LEU A 48 27.80 13.43 26.30
N PHE A 49 26.81 14.19 26.78
CA PHE A 49 25.46 13.67 26.99
C PHE A 49 24.74 13.36 25.67
N GLY A 50 24.98 14.16 24.62
CA GLY A 50 24.43 13.90 23.29
C GLY A 50 24.98 12.60 22.69
N LEU A 51 26.28 12.35 22.81
CA LEU A 51 26.89 11.12 22.33
C LEU A 51 26.52 9.91 23.19
N THR A 52 26.51 10.04 24.51
CA THR A 52 26.11 8.94 25.41
C THR A 52 24.63 8.61 25.24
N GLY A 53 23.76 9.61 25.14
CA GLY A 53 22.34 9.40 24.84
C GLY A 53 22.14 8.66 23.53
N TRP A 54 22.96 8.93 22.52
CA TRP A 54 22.83 8.33 21.19
C TRP A 54 23.25 6.87 21.24
N ILE A 55 24.39 6.60 21.87
CA ILE A 55 24.89 5.24 22.11
C ILE A 55 23.91 4.44 22.97
N VAL A 56 23.40 5.01 24.05
CA VAL A 56 22.41 4.34 24.91
C VAL A 56 21.12 4.09 24.15
N GLY A 57 20.62 5.06 23.38
CA GLY A 57 19.45 4.90 22.52
C GLY A 57 19.62 3.75 21.52
N LEU A 58 20.81 3.59 20.93
CA LEU A 58 21.13 2.51 20.01
C LEU A 58 21.03 1.10 20.59
N PHE A 59 21.19 0.92 21.91
CA PHE A 59 21.12 -0.39 22.56
C PHE A 59 19.84 -0.56 23.38
N ALA A 60 19.45 0.46 24.13
CA ALA A 60 18.28 0.44 25.00
C ALA A 60 16.95 0.59 24.24
N ALA A 61 16.95 1.05 22.98
CA ALA A 61 15.71 1.11 22.20
C ALA A 61 15.13 -0.28 21.92
N LYS A 62 15.97 -1.30 21.69
CA LYS A 62 15.51 -2.67 21.37
C LYS A 62 14.52 -3.24 22.40
N PRO A 63 14.87 -3.37 23.70
CA PRO A 63 13.96 -3.96 24.68
C PRO A 63 12.66 -3.16 24.83
N VAL A 64 12.71 -1.84 24.71
CA VAL A 64 11.51 -0.99 24.78
C VAL A 64 10.61 -1.21 23.56
N VAL A 65 11.20 -1.32 22.36
CA VAL A 65 10.46 -1.61 21.12
C VAL A 65 9.84 -3.01 21.17
N ASP A 66 10.53 -4.01 21.71
CA ASP A 66 9.99 -5.37 21.89
C ASP A 66 8.71 -5.32 22.74
N ILE A 67 8.73 -4.58 23.85
CA ILE A 67 7.56 -4.37 24.72
C ILE A 67 6.44 -3.62 24.00
N ILE A 68 6.76 -2.55 23.25
CA ILE A 68 5.76 -1.78 22.49
C ILE A 68 5.09 -2.66 21.44
N VAL A 69 5.86 -3.44 20.67
CA VAL A 69 5.33 -4.29 19.61
C VAL A 69 4.41 -5.37 20.16
N GLN A 70 4.78 -6.02 21.28
CA GLN A 70 3.95 -7.05 21.92
C GLN A 70 2.66 -6.50 22.54
N ASN A 71 2.68 -5.25 23.03
CA ASN A 71 1.50 -4.63 23.66
C ASN A 71 0.63 -3.85 22.66
N THR A 72 1.19 -3.46 21.52
CA THR A 72 0.45 -2.75 20.47
C THR A 72 -0.26 -3.77 19.59
N LYS A 73 -1.53 -4.01 19.92
CA LYS A 73 -2.38 -4.91 19.17
C LYS A 73 -3.17 -4.15 18.12
N ILE A 74 -3.01 -4.54 16.87
CA ILE A 74 -3.81 -4.06 15.76
C ILE A 74 -5.09 -4.90 15.75
N THR A 75 -6.22 -4.26 16.04
CA THR A 75 -7.55 -4.90 15.97
C THR A 75 -8.04 -4.90 14.53
N LEU A 76 -8.33 -6.09 14.02
CA LEU A 76 -8.85 -6.33 12.68
C LEU A 76 -10.37 -6.54 12.71
N PRO A 77 -11.04 -6.45 11.54
CA PRO A 77 -12.41 -6.96 11.39
C PRO A 77 -12.54 -8.38 11.96
N GLY A 78 -13.59 -8.63 12.74
CA GLY A 78 -13.78 -9.89 13.46
C GLY A 78 -12.99 -10.01 14.78
N ASN A 79 -12.55 -8.90 15.37
CA ASN A 79 -11.87 -8.82 16.68
C ASN A 79 -10.55 -9.61 16.79
N LYS A 80 -9.92 -9.96 15.66
CA LYS A 80 -8.59 -10.56 15.67
C LYS A 80 -7.56 -9.49 16.03
N GLN A 81 -6.70 -9.79 16.98
CA GLN A 81 -5.64 -8.91 17.43
C GLN A 81 -4.28 -9.45 17.03
N VAL A 82 -3.43 -8.60 16.47
CA VAL A 82 -2.10 -9.00 15.98
C VAL A 82 -1.06 -7.94 16.34
N ASP A 83 0.15 -8.39 16.67
CA ASP A 83 1.26 -7.53 17.08
C ASP A 83 1.69 -6.57 15.96
N ALA A 84 2.21 -5.41 16.33
CA ALA A 84 2.61 -4.34 15.39
C ALA A 84 4.03 -4.52 14.82
N GLU A 85 4.45 -5.75 14.54
CA GLU A 85 5.82 -6.11 14.12
C GLU A 85 6.28 -5.33 12.87
N ILE A 86 5.36 -5.09 11.93
CA ILE A 86 5.64 -4.34 10.70
C ILE A 86 6.10 -2.89 10.96
N LEU A 87 5.74 -2.33 12.12
CA LEU A 87 6.08 -0.98 12.55
C LEU A 87 7.33 -0.93 13.45
N ARG A 88 8.01 -2.06 13.70
CA ARG A 88 9.16 -2.15 14.61
C ARG A 88 10.24 -1.10 14.33
N LYS A 89 10.64 -0.92 13.06
CA LYS A 89 11.68 0.05 12.68
C LYS A 89 11.24 1.50 12.86
N MET A 90 9.94 1.78 12.71
CA MET A 90 9.35 3.07 13.01
C MET A 90 9.44 3.35 14.52
N PHE A 91 9.00 2.40 15.36
CA PHE A 91 9.09 2.51 16.81
C PHE A 91 10.54 2.65 17.30
N TYR A 92 11.49 1.97 16.66
CA TYR A 92 12.90 2.12 16.98
C TYR A 92 13.38 3.57 16.88
N GLY A 93 13.03 4.26 15.79
CA GLY A 93 13.37 5.68 15.62
C GLY A 93 12.73 6.59 16.68
N ILE A 94 11.47 6.34 17.03
CA ILE A 94 10.73 7.10 18.05
C ILE A 94 11.33 6.90 19.44
N VAL A 95 11.62 5.64 19.81
CA VAL A 95 12.21 5.31 21.11
C VAL A 95 13.63 5.85 21.24
N MET A 96 14.45 5.72 20.18
CA MET A 96 15.78 6.33 20.14
C MET A 96 15.70 7.85 20.36
N PHE A 97 14.74 8.53 19.74
CA PHE A 97 14.51 9.95 19.96
C PHE A 97 14.18 10.26 21.42
N GLY A 98 13.25 9.51 22.03
CA GLY A 98 12.86 9.68 23.43
C GLY A 98 14.04 9.56 24.39
N ILE A 99 14.87 8.53 24.22
CA ILE A 99 16.08 8.32 25.03
C ILE A 99 17.08 9.46 24.83
N GLN A 100 17.35 9.83 23.56
CA GLN A 100 18.26 10.93 23.23
C GLN A 100 17.82 12.25 23.87
N ALA A 101 16.54 12.59 23.76
CA ALA A 101 15.97 13.80 24.31
C ALA A 101 16.11 13.84 25.84
N LEU A 102 15.87 12.72 26.53
CA LEU A 102 16.03 12.63 27.98
C LEU A 102 17.47 12.91 28.42
N PHE A 103 18.47 12.35 27.75
CA PHE A 103 19.88 12.60 28.06
C PHE A 103 20.25 14.08 27.92
N LEU A 104 19.75 14.74 26.87
CA LEU A 104 20.00 16.16 26.63
C LEU A 104 19.28 17.07 27.64
N ILE A 105 18.07 16.69 28.08
CA ILE A 105 17.35 17.38 29.16
C ILE A 105 18.17 17.26 30.46
N VAL A 106 18.68 16.07 30.79
CA VAL A 106 19.55 15.85 31.96
C VAL A 106 20.83 16.68 31.85
N ALA A 107 21.44 16.76 30.67
CA ALA A 107 22.63 17.57 30.42
C ALA A 107 22.38 19.06 30.69
N GLU A 108 21.22 19.57 30.27
CA GLU A 108 20.79 20.94 30.52
C GLU A 108 20.55 21.21 32.01
N ILE A 109 19.91 20.28 32.73
CA ILE A 109 19.71 20.35 34.18
C ILE A 109 21.06 20.39 34.91
N ILE A 110 21.97 19.46 34.60
CA ILE A 110 23.32 19.43 35.19
C ILE A 110 24.07 20.74 34.91
N SER A 111 23.97 21.24 33.68
CA SER A 111 24.60 22.51 33.28
C SER A 111 24.02 23.72 34.03
N LEU A 112 22.75 23.68 34.44
CA LEU A 112 22.13 24.70 35.28
C LEU A 112 22.60 24.61 36.73
N ILE A 113 22.69 23.41 37.29
CA ILE A 113 23.17 23.16 38.67
C ILE A 113 24.65 23.58 38.78
N LEU A 114 25.49 23.13 37.85
CA LEU A 114 26.94 23.40 37.83
C LEU A 114 27.30 24.75 37.18
N ARG A 115 26.32 25.62 36.94
CA ARG A 115 26.51 26.89 36.21
C ARG A 115 27.63 27.75 36.79
N LYS A 116 27.78 27.78 38.13
CA LYS A 116 28.85 28.55 38.79
C LYS A 116 30.23 28.02 38.42
N VAL A 117 30.40 26.70 38.41
CA VAL A 117 31.66 26.01 38.07
C VAL A 117 31.95 26.16 36.59
N ILE A 118 30.97 25.86 35.72
CA ILE A 118 31.10 25.93 34.26
C ILE A 118 31.48 27.34 33.78
N ARG A 119 30.93 28.38 34.42
CA ARG A 119 31.21 29.78 34.03
C ARG A 119 32.45 30.38 34.69
N LYS A 120 33.04 29.73 35.70
CA LYS A 120 34.22 30.25 36.41
C LYS A 120 35.40 30.53 35.44
N PRO A 121 35.75 29.64 34.50
CA PRO A 121 36.83 29.90 33.53
C PRO A 121 36.55 31.12 32.65
N LEU A 122 35.29 31.29 32.20
CA LEU A 122 34.90 32.46 31.40
C LEU A 122 34.98 33.77 32.19
N LYS A 123 34.64 33.75 33.48
CA LYS A 123 34.78 34.91 34.37
C LYS A 123 36.24 35.28 34.55
N ASN A 124 37.10 34.31 34.85
CA ASN A 124 38.53 34.53 35.03
C ASN A 124 39.19 35.13 33.76
N VAL A 125 38.85 34.61 32.57
CA VAL A 125 39.34 35.15 31.29
C VAL A 125 38.90 36.61 31.07
N ARG A 126 37.66 36.93 31.43
CA ARG A 126 37.12 38.30 31.34
C ARG A 126 37.76 39.25 32.34
N GLU A 127 37.98 38.79 33.58
CA GLU A 127 38.66 39.54 34.64
C GLU A 127 40.11 39.85 34.24
N ASN A 128 40.76 38.93 33.53
CA ASN A 128 42.10 39.11 32.95
C ASN A 128 42.12 39.95 31.65
N LYS A 129 41.00 40.59 31.26
CA LYS A 129 40.84 41.39 30.02
C LYS A 129 41.15 40.63 28.72
N VAL A 130 41.11 39.29 28.74
CA VAL A 130 41.30 38.45 27.55
C VAL A 130 39.95 38.19 26.87
N SER A 131 39.97 38.07 25.53
CA SER A 131 38.75 37.78 24.77
C SER A 131 38.17 36.41 25.12
N THR A 132 36.85 36.39 25.40
CA THR A 132 36.12 35.13 25.65
C THR A 132 35.54 34.50 24.37
N VAL A 133 35.71 35.16 23.22
CA VAL A 133 35.06 34.76 21.95
C VAL A 133 35.45 33.34 21.57
N GLY A 134 36.74 32.98 21.58
CA GLY A 134 37.21 31.64 21.19
C GLY A 134 36.59 30.51 22.01
N SER A 135 36.53 30.65 23.34
CA SER A 135 35.91 29.63 24.22
C SER A 135 34.40 29.51 23.99
N ARG A 136 33.73 30.62 23.67
CA ARG A 136 32.28 30.63 23.41
C ARG A 136 31.96 30.01 22.05
N SER A 137 32.75 30.33 21.03
CA SER A 137 32.64 29.72 19.71
C SER A 137 32.90 28.22 19.74
N LEU A 138 33.96 27.77 20.43
CA LEU A 138 34.23 26.33 20.56
C LEU A 138 33.14 25.63 21.37
N GLY A 139 32.61 26.29 22.42
CA GLY A 139 31.43 25.81 23.14
C GLY A 139 30.21 25.59 22.23
N ALA A 140 29.94 26.54 21.33
CA ALA A 140 28.85 26.41 20.36
C ALA A 140 29.07 25.24 19.40
N ILE A 141 30.28 25.08 18.84
CA ILE A 141 30.62 23.98 17.93
C ILE A 141 30.43 22.63 18.63
N LEU A 142 30.93 22.48 19.87
CA LEU A 142 30.80 21.24 20.65
C LEU A 142 29.32 20.93 20.97
N SER A 143 28.55 21.93 21.43
CA SER A 143 27.11 21.76 21.67
C SER A 143 26.37 21.32 20.41
N THR A 144 26.64 21.95 19.28
CA THR A 144 26.00 21.61 18.01
C THR A 144 26.38 20.20 17.56
N ALA A 145 27.66 19.82 17.62
CA ALA A 145 28.09 18.47 17.28
C ALA A 145 27.36 17.39 18.12
N GLY A 146 27.16 17.66 19.42
CA GLY A 146 26.40 16.78 20.31
C GLY A 146 24.91 16.66 20.01
N ILE A 147 24.30 17.69 19.41
CA ILE A 147 22.86 17.74 19.15
C ILE A 147 22.47 17.14 17.80
N VAL A 148 23.43 16.91 16.89
CA VAL A 148 23.16 16.40 15.52
C VAL A 148 22.32 15.11 15.53
N PRO A 149 22.64 14.05 16.29
CA PRO A 149 21.80 12.85 16.33
C PRO A 149 20.37 13.14 16.79
N CYS A 150 20.20 14.04 17.77
CA CYS A 150 18.89 14.45 18.26
C CYS A 150 18.09 15.21 17.20
N ALA A 151 18.73 16.11 16.46
CA ALA A 151 18.07 16.86 15.39
C ALA A 151 17.55 15.93 14.27
N ILE A 152 18.34 14.94 13.86
CA ILE A 152 17.94 13.93 12.86
C ILE A 152 16.76 13.09 13.38
N LEU A 153 16.84 12.64 14.63
CA LEU A 153 15.78 11.86 15.29
C LEU A 153 14.49 12.69 15.47
N ALA A 154 14.59 13.96 15.83
CA ALA A 154 13.46 14.88 15.97
C ALA A 154 12.78 15.13 14.61
N ALA A 155 13.58 15.41 13.58
CA ALA A 155 13.07 15.55 12.21
C ALA A 155 12.37 14.28 11.74
N ASN A 156 12.88 13.09 12.09
CA ASN A 156 12.20 11.84 11.78
C ASN A 156 10.82 11.76 12.44
N VAL A 157 10.71 12.18 13.69
CA VAL A 157 9.42 12.21 14.39
C VAL A 157 8.42 13.08 13.64
N THR A 158 8.81 14.21 13.04
CA THR A 158 7.87 15.03 12.24
C THR A 158 7.40 14.36 10.94
N GLY A 159 7.93 13.19 10.58
CA GLY A 159 7.55 12.44 9.38
C GLY A 159 6.07 12.04 9.32
N PHE A 160 5.33 12.07 10.45
CA PHE A 160 3.87 11.92 10.40
C PHE A 160 3.16 13.12 9.77
N MET A 161 3.73 14.33 9.83
CA MET A 161 3.15 15.55 9.25
C MET A 161 3.66 15.85 7.84
N THR A 162 4.63 15.09 7.33
CA THR A 162 5.23 15.36 6.03
C THR A 162 5.75 14.07 5.38
N ALA A 163 5.14 13.73 4.25
CA ALA A 163 5.49 12.58 3.44
C ALA A 163 6.12 13.04 2.11
N ASN A 164 6.97 12.17 1.55
CA ASN A 164 7.41 12.22 0.16
C ASN A 164 8.05 13.55 -0.33
N ASN A 165 9.11 14.00 0.34
CA ASN A 165 9.94 15.12 -0.13
C ASN A 165 11.43 14.87 0.10
N LYS A 166 12.27 15.60 -0.65
CA LYS A 166 13.74 15.43 -0.67
C LYS A 166 14.40 15.66 0.70
N VAL A 167 13.89 16.59 1.52
CA VAL A 167 14.43 16.86 2.86
C VAL A 167 14.18 15.68 3.80
N ILE A 168 12.98 15.13 3.75
CA ILE A 168 12.63 13.92 4.51
C ILE A 168 13.41 12.72 4.02
N GLU A 169 13.65 12.58 2.71
CA GLU A 169 14.49 11.50 2.18
C GLU A 169 15.94 11.62 2.68
N ALA A 170 16.50 12.83 2.69
CA ALA A 170 17.83 13.08 3.25
C ALA A 170 17.87 12.75 4.75
N ASN A 171 16.86 13.17 5.52
CA ASN A 171 16.75 12.83 6.92
C ASN A 171 16.64 11.30 7.14
N ASN A 172 15.88 10.60 6.30
CA ASN A 172 15.74 9.14 6.36
C ASN A 172 17.07 8.43 6.09
N LYS A 173 17.89 8.93 5.16
CA LYS A 173 19.25 8.43 4.90
C LYS A 173 20.14 8.65 6.13
N MET A 174 20.12 9.84 6.70
CA MET A 174 20.88 10.15 7.92
C MET A 174 20.43 9.29 9.11
N LEU A 175 19.11 9.11 9.29
CA LEU A 175 18.52 8.25 10.31
C LEU A 175 19.03 6.81 10.18
N SER A 176 19.02 6.27 8.95
CA SER A 176 19.50 4.91 8.69
C SER A 176 20.96 4.74 9.07
N VAL A 177 21.80 5.76 8.79
CA VAL A 177 23.21 5.76 9.18
C VAL A 177 23.38 5.81 10.70
N ILE A 178 22.78 6.79 11.38
CA ILE A 178 22.96 6.95 12.84
C ILE A 178 22.29 5.84 13.65
N SER A 179 21.35 5.10 13.07
CA SER A 179 20.68 3.95 13.70
C SER A 179 21.26 2.60 13.29
N PHE A 180 22.27 2.56 12.44
CA PHE A 180 22.81 1.31 11.85
C PHE A 180 21.72 0.44 11.19
N LYS A 181 20.86 1.07 10.38
CA LYS A 181 19.72 0.46 9.67
C LYS A 181 18.63 -0.14 10.57
N LYS A 182 18.67 0.11 11.88
CA LYS A 182 17.65 -0.37 12.83
C LYS A 182 16.38 0.48 12.84
N ALA A 183 16.46 1.75 12.45
CA ALA A 183 15.32 2.65 12.32
C ALA A 183 15.04 2.99 10.86
N GLU A 184 13.76 3.20 10.56
CA GLU A 184 13.28 3.71 9.28
C GLU A 184 12.40 4.95 9.50
N GLY A 185 12.33 5.79 8.47
CA GLY A 185 11.62 7.05 8.51
C GLY A 185 10.13 6.89 8.80
N ILE A 186 9.56 7.61 9.76
CA ILE A 186 8.09 7.56 10.02
C ILE A 186 7.31 7.91 8.75
N SER A 187 7.81 8.89 8.00
CA SER A 187 7.24 9.33 6.72
C SER A 187 7.12 8.24 5.67
N ARG A 188 7.90 7.15 5.78
CA ARG A 188 7.76 5.99 4.88
C ARG A 188 6.52 5.16 5.21
N TYR A 189 6.07 5.16 6.46
CA TYR A 189 4.87 4.43 6.89
C TYR A 189 3.61 5.29 6.84
N THR A 190 3.75 6.62 6.92
CA THR A 190 2.63 7.57 7.01
C THR A 190 1.58 7.38 5.92
N PRO A 191 1.92 7.26 4.61
CA PRO A 191 0.90 7.02 3.58
C PRO A 191 0.05 5.78 3.84
N GLY A 192 0.68 4.63 4.11
CA GLY A 192 -0.03 3.38 4.42
C GLY A 192 -0.85 3.47 5.71
N LEU A 193 -0.36 4.15 6.75
CA LEU A 193 -1.12 4.39 7.98
C LEU A 193 -2.36 5.25 7.73
N ILE A 194 -2.27 6.28 6.88
CA ILE A 194 -3.42 7.10 6.46
C ILE A 194 -4.43 6.22 5.71
N ALA A 195 -3.97 5.39 4.78
CA ALA A 195 -4.84 4.49 4.03
C ALA A 195 -5.57 3.49 4.94
N SER A 196 -4.85 2.89 5.90
CA SER A 196 -5.45 2.00 6.90
C SER A 196 -6.44 2.73 7.81
N ALA A 197 -6.14 3.96 8.22
CA ALA A 197 -7.05 4.77 9.01
C ALA A 197 -8.33 5.15 8.23
N LYS A 198 -8.20 5.45 6.92
CA LYS A 198 -9.36 5.69 6.04
C LYS A 198 -10.26 4.47 5.97
N ILE A 199 -9.71 3.29 5.66
CA ILE A 199 -10.46 2.02 5.60
C ILE A 199 -11.07 1.68 6.98
N GLY A 200 -10.30 1.82 8.05
CA GLY A 200 -10.77 1.54 9.41
C GLY A 200 -11.91 2.44 9.84
N ASN A 201 -11.83 3.75 9.54
CA ASN A 201 -12.93 4.68 9.77
C ASN A 201 -14.15 4.32 8.92
N ASP A 202 -13.93 3.94 7.65
CA ASP A 202 -14.98 3.54 6.72
C ASP A 202 -15.81 2.37 7.27
N LEU A 203 -15.13 1.31 7.75
CA LEU A 203 -15.73 0.14 8.42
C LEU A 203 -16.57 0.49 9.64
N LEU A 204 -16.09 1.44 10.45
CA LEU A 204 -16.82 1.87 11.65
C LEU A 204 -18.06 2.69 11.30
N THR A 205 -18.03 3.41 10.18
CA THR A 205 -19.13 4.29 9.76
C THR A 205 -20.14 3.63 8.82
N SER A 206 -19.76 2.62 8.04
CA SER A 206 -20.64 1.91 7.09
C SER A 206 -21.74 1.07 7.78
N ASN A 207 -21.61 0.82 9.08
CA ASN A 207 -22.67 0.20 9.87
C ASN A 207 -23.82 1.16 10.22
N ASN A 208 -23.67 2.45 9.93
CA ASN A 208 -24.74 3.44 10.05
C ASN A 208 -25.28 3.74 8.64
N GLU A 209 -26.55 3.36 8.39
CA GLU A 209 -27.19 3.35 7.05
C GLU A 209 -27.13 4.67 6.26
N SER A 210 -26.80 5.81 6.88
CA SER A 210 -26.87 7.13 6.21
C SER A 210 -25.75 7.42 5.21
N ASN A 211 -24.62 6.71 5.24
CA ASN A 211 -23.42 7.07 4.46
C ASN A 211 -22.91 5.97 3.52
N ASN A 212 -23.69 4.91 3.28
CA ASN A 212 -23.23 3.73 2.52
C ASN A 212 -22.77 4.06 1.09
N ASN A 213 -23.34 5.07 0.43
CA ASN A 213 -22.92 5.42 -0.93
C ASN A 213 -21.58 6.17 -1.00
N GLU A 214 -21.05 6.64 0.14
CA GLU A 214 -19.78 7.39 0.19
C GLU A 214 -18.56 6.53 0.52
N SER A 215 -18.76 5.28 0.96
CA SER A 215 -17.70 4.46 1.56
C SER A 215 -16.67 3.94 0.55
N VAL A 216 -15.42 3.79 0.99
CA VAL A 216 -14.32 3.19 0.21
C VAL A 216 -14.57 1.71 -0.03
N ILE A 217 -15.10 1.01 0.98
CA ILE A 217 -15.36 -0.42 0.90
C ILE A 217 -16.48 -0.71 -0.09
N ASN A 218 -17.54 0.08 -0.08
CA ASN A 218 -18.64 -0.09 -1.02
C ASN A 218 -18.20 0.29 -2.43
N ALA A 219 -17.32 1.28 -2.59
CA ALA A 219 -16.69 1.55 -3.87
C ALA A 219 -15.86 0.35 -4.37
N PHE A 220 -15.08 -0.29 -3.49
CA PHE A 220 -14.30 -1.47 -3.82
C PHE A 220 -15.17 -2.70 -4.11
N GLU A 221 -16.22 -2.93 -3.33
CA GLU A 221 -17.20 -3.99 -3.56
C GLU A 221 -17.92 -3.78 -4.89
N TRP A 222 -18.43 -2.57 -5.15
CA TRP A 222 -19.02 -2.20 -6.43
C TRP A 222 -18.08 -2.47 -7.60
N TYR A 223 -16.79 -2.13 -7.45
CA TYR A 223 -15.76 -2.37 -8.47
C TYR A 223 -15.54 -3.86 -8.71
N LEU A 224 -15.41 -4.67 -7.65
CA LEU A 224 -15.26 -6.13 -7.76
C LEU A 224 -16.51 -6.79 -8.37
N GLN A 225 -17.70 -6.31 -8.02
CA GLN A 225 -18.95 -6.79 -8.60
C GLN A 225 -19.00 -6.58 -10.13
N GLN A 226 -18.21 -5.65 -10.70
CA GLN A 226 -18.13 -5.52 -12.15
C GLN A 226 -17.50 -6.75 -12.84
N PHE A 227 -16.66 -7.52 -12.13
CA PHE A 227 -16.05 -8.74 -12.67
C PHE A 227 -16.93 -9.97 -12.49
N VAL A 228 -17.83 -9.96 -11.50
CA VAL A 228 -18.67 -11.11 -11.13
C VAL A 228 -20.04 -11.03 -11.80
N ARG A 229 -20.56 -9.82 -12.04
CA ARG A 229 -21.91 -9.64 -12.57
C ARG A 229 -21.97 -9.93 -14.08
N PRO A 230 -22.86 -10.82 -14.52
CA PRO A 230 -23.04 -11.18 -15.93
C PRO A 230 -23.38 -10.06 -16.88
N GLU A 231 -24.14 -9.08 -16.40
CA GLU A 231 -24.48 -7.88 -17.15
C GLU A 231 -23.25 -7.06 -17.60
N ASN A 232 -22.08 -7.34 -17.02
CA ASN A 232 -20.83 -6.65 -17.28
C ASN A 232 -19.85 -7.47 -18.11
N TYR A 233 -20.24 -8.61 -18.70
CA TYR A 233 -19.37 -9.33 -19.64
C TYR A 233 -20.09 -9.77 -20.90
N ILE A 234 -19.36 -9.88 -22.02
CA ILE A 234 -19.86 -10.45 -23.27
C ILE A 234 -18.82 -11.40 -23.86
N LEU A 235 -19.28 -12.58 -24.27
CA LEU A 235 -18.47 -13.57 -24.99
C LEU A 235 -18.65 -13.38 -26.49
N VAL A 236 -17.54 -13.25 -27.20
CA VAL A 236 -17.52 -13.00 -28.65
C VAL A 236 -16.61 -14.01 -29.32
N SER A 237 -17.05 -14.62 -30.42
CA SER A 237 -16.24 -15.43 -31.32
C SER A 237 -15.76 -14.55 -32.47
N SER A 238 -14.46 -14.47 -32.70
CA SER A 238 -13.88 -13.75 -33.83
C SER A 238 -13.42 -14.73 -34.90
N ASP A 239 -13.75 -14.54 -36.16
CA ASP A 239 -13.20 -15.38 -37.23
C ASP A 239 -11.73 -15.02 -37.57
N ALA A 240 -11.10 -15.80 -38.44
CA ALA A 240 -9.71 -15.60 -38.89
C ALA A 240 -9.48 -14.24 -39.60
N GLN A 241 -10.54 -13.53 -39.98
CA GLN A 241 -10.51 -12.21 -40.59
C GLN A 241 -10.78 -11.08 -39.58
N GLY A 242 -10.96 -11.42 -38.29
CA GLY A 242 -11.21 -10.47 -37.21
C GLY A 242 -12.67 -10.08 -37.03
N ASN A 243 -13.63 -10.71 -37.71
CA ASN A 243 -15.05 -10.41 -37.53
C ASN A 243 -15.58 -11.08 -36.25
N ALA A 244 -16.08 -10.25 -35.34
CA ALA A 244 -16.55 -10.64 -34.02
C ALA A 244 -18.08 -10.89 -33.99
N LYS A 245 -18.54 -12.03 -33.46
CA LYS A 245 -19.96 -12.36 -33.23
C LYS A 245 -20.21 -12.75 -31.77
N PRO A 246 -21.22 -12.19 -31.09
CA PRO A 246 -21.59 -12.62 -29.74
C PRO A 246 -21.98 -14.10 -29.72
N ILE A 247 -21.41 -14.86 -28.78
CA ILE A 247 -21.74 -16.26 -28.53
C ILE A 247 -22.96 -16.35 -27.60
N LEU A 248 -23.04 -15.42 -26.63
CA LEU A 248 -24.15 -15.26 -25.70
C LEU A 248 -24.55 -13.77 -25.68
N SER A 249 -25.84 -13.46 -25.69
CA SER A 249 -26.33 -12.08 -25.62
C SER A 249 -26.32 -11.56 -24.19
N ALA A 250 -26.21 -10.24 -24.01
CA ALA A 250 -26.28 -9.59 -22.70
C ALA A 250 -27.60 -9.90 -21.95
N ASN A 251 -28.70 -10.18 -22.68
CA ASN A 251 -29.99 -10.57 -22.09
C ASN A 251 -29.99 -11.96 -21.45
N VAL A 252 -29.26 -12.94 -22.03
CA VAL A 252 -29.10 -14.28 -21.41
C VAL A 252 -28.31 -14.16 -20.10
N LEU A 253 -27.33 -13.26 -20.08
CA LEU A 253 -26.53 -12.96 -18.90
C LEU A 253 -27.32 -12.20 -17.83
N LYS A 254 -28.17 -11.24 -18.23
CA LYS A 254 -29.04 -10.48 -17.33
C LYS A 254 -29.99 -11.37 -16.49
N ASN A 255 -30.35 -12.54 -17.02
CA ASN A 255 -31.25 -13.48 -16.35
C ASN A 255 -30.50 -14.64 -15.66
N ILE A 256 -29.19 -14.51 -15.37
CA ILE A 256 -28.40 -15.61 -14.77
C ILE A 256 -28.91 -16.09 -13.41
N HIS A 257 -29.84 -15.39 -12.77
CA HIS A 257 -30.45 -15.88 -11.53
C HIS A 257 -31.41 -17.06 -11.79
N ASP A 258 -31.81 -17.28 -13.04
CA ASP A 258 -32.55 -18.45 -13.49
C ASP A 258 -31.60 -19.63 -13.77
N LYS A 259 -31.83 -20.77 -13.12
CA LYS A 259 -31.02 -22.00 -13.30
C LYS A 259 -30.90 -22.46 -14.76
N ASN A 260 -31.92 -22.27 -15.59
CA ASN A 260 -31.88 -22.65 -17.00
C ASN A 260 -30.98 -21.69 -17.80
N GLU A 261 -30.98 -20.40 -17.46
CA GLU A 261 -30.07 -19.42 -18.06
C GLU A 261 -28.64 -19.60 -17.54
N GLN A 262 -28.44 -19.94 -16.25
CA GLN A 262 -27.15 -20.41 -15.73
C GLN A 262 -26.61 -21.56 -16.55
N GLN A 263 -27.45 -22.57 -16.82
CA GLN A 263 -27.06 -23.73 -17.61
C GLN A 263 -26.71 -23.32 -19.05
N LYS A 264 -27.39 -22.35 -19.66
CA LYS A 264 -27.03 -21.83 -21.00
C LYS A 264 -25.71 -21.07 -21.00
N VAL A 265 -25.44 -20.27 -19.96
CA VAL A 265 -24.17 -19.55 -19.80
C VAL A 265 -23.03 -20.52 -19.55
N ILE A 266 -23.23 -21.47 -18.63
CA ILE A 266 -22.31 -22.57 -18.36
C ILE A 266 -22.09 -23.39 -19.63
N ASN A 267 -23.13 -23.77 -20.37
CA ASN A 267 -23.01 -24.52 -21.64
C ASN A 267 -22.39 -23.70 -22.79
N GLY A 268 -22.40 -22.36 -22.72
CA GLY A 268 -21.69 -21.49 -23.65
C GLY A 268 -20.23 -21.25 -23.24
N LEU A 269 -19.95 -21.25 -21.94
CA LEU A 269 -18.61 -21.21 -21.35
C LEU A 269 -17.90 -22.57 -21.42
N ILE A 270 -18.64 -23.68 -21.35
CA ILE A 270 -18.10 -25.04 -21.37
C ILE A 270 -17.28 -25.28 -22.65
N PRO A 271 -17.74 -24.98 -23.88
CA PRO A 271 -16.90 -25.08 -25.08
C PRO A 271 -15.68 -24.12 -25.09
N PHE A 272 -15.74 -23.04 -24.32
CA PHE A 272 -14.62 -22.09 -24.08
C PHE A 272 -13.58 -22.66 -23.12
N ILE A 273 -14.05 -23.45 -22.15
CA ILE A 273 -13.29 -24.12 -21.09
C ILE A 273 -12.78 -25.50 -21.53
N LEU A 274 -13.51 -26.15 -22.44
CA LEU A 274 -13.35 -27.49 -23.00
C LEU A 274 -12.90 -27.45 -24.48
N GLY A 275 -12.11 -26.43 -24.88
CA GLY A 275 -11.41 -26.37 -26.17
C GLY A 275 -11.95 -27.19 -27.36
N ASP A 276 -13.21 -26.98 -27.75
CA ASP A 276 -13.86 -27.85 -28.74
C ASP A 276 -13.15 -27.76 -30.10
N ASN A 277 -12.61 -28.90 -30.56
CA ASN A 277 -11.73 -29.02 -31.73
C ASN A 277 -12.36 -28.46 -33.03
N ALA A 278 -13.69 -28.45 -33.15
CA ALA A 278 -14.39 -27.94 -34.32
C ALA A 278 -14.45 -26.40 -34.38
N LYS A 279 -14.27 -25.70 -33.25
CA LYS A 279 -14.28 -24.23 -33.15
C LYS A 279 -12.88 -23.60 -33.11
N LYS A 280 -11.81 -24.41 -33.21
CA LYS A 280 -10.39 -24.03 -33.25
C LYS A 280 -9.98 -22.97 -34.29
N LYS A 281 -10.87 -22.55 -35.20
CA LYS A 281 -10.59 -21.51 -36.21
C LYS A 281 -10.99 -20.09 -35.79
N ASN A 282 -11.67 -19.91 -34.67
CA ASN A 282 -12.17 -18.62 -34.25
C ASN A 282 -11.54 -18.17 -32.92
N ALA A 283 -10.95 -16.97 -32.89
CA ALA A 283 -10.45 -16.34 -31.66
C ALA A 283 -11.64 -15.89 -30.80
N ILE A 284 -11.97 -16.66 -29.77
CA ILE A 284 -13.01 -16.29 -28.79
C ILE A 284 -12.40 -15.30 -27.78
N SER A 285 -13.13 -14.24 -27.46
CA SER A 285 -12.72 -13.19 -26.53
C SER A 285 -13.83 -12.89 -25.52
N LEU A 286 -13.48 -12.88 -24.23
CA LEU A 286 -14.33 -12.39 -23.15
C LEU A 286 -14.04 -10.90 -22.96
N TYR A 287 -15.06 -10.07 -23.17
CA TYR A 287 -15.00 -8.63 -22.97
C TYR A 287 -15.67 -8.26 -21.65
N PHE A 288 -14.90 -7.68 -20.72
CA PHE A 288 -15.46 -7.05 -19.53
C PHE A 288 -15.87 -5.61 -19.85
N ASN A 289 -17.10 -5.25 -19.52
CA ASN A 289 -17.69 -3.95 -19.81
C ASN A 289 -17.88 -3.14 -18.53
N PHE A 290 -16.93 -2.23 -18.29
CA PHE A 290 -16.90 -1.38 -17.10
C PHE A 290 -17.76 -0.11 -17.24
N ASN A 291 -18.94 -0.14 -17.89
CA ASN A 291 -19.86 1.00 -17.84
C ASN A 291 -21.27 0.69 -18.42
N THR A 292 -22.17 0.05 -17.67
CA THR A 292 -23.59 0.00 -18.06
C THR A 292 -24.46 0.66 -16.99
N SER A 293 -25.21 1.70 -17.38
CA SER A 293 -26.53 1.90 -16.79
C SER A 293 -27.40 0.73 -17.25
N SER A 294 -28.30 0.25 -16.40
CA SER A 294 -29.09 -0.98 -16.57
C SER A 294 -30.02 -1.03 -17.80
N LYS A 295 -29.85 -0.13 -18.78
CA LYS A 295 -30.70 0.07 -19.97
C LYS A 295 -29.97 0.38 -21.29
N SER A 296 -28.64 0.30 -21.41
CA SER A 296 -28.00 0.47 -22.73
C SER A 296 -26.98 -0.62 -23.05
N ASP A 297 -27.10 -1.16 -24.27
CA ASP A 297 -26.15 -2.09 -24.86
C ASP A 297 -24.79 -1.41 -24.99
N ALA A 298 -23.90 -1.55 -24.00
CA ALA A 298 -22.60 -0.89 -23.99
C ALA A 298 -21.61 -1.44 -25.03
N LEU A 299 -22.09 -2.31 -25.93
CA LEU A 299 -21.44 -2.73 -27.16
C LEU A 299 -22.49 -2.66 -28.29
N LYS A 300 -22.32 -1.72 -29.23
CA LYS A 300 -23.12 -1.68 -30.45
C LYS A 300 -22.46 -2.62 -31.46
N TYR A 301 -23.10 -3.76 -31.70
CA TYR A 301 -22.75 -4.59 -32.85
C TYR A 301 -23.42 -3.99 -34.09
N ASP A 302 -22.61 -3.41 -34.98
CA ASP A 302 -23.10 -2.96 -36.27
C ASP A 302 -23.14 -4.15 -37.24
N SER A 303 -24.34 -4.65 -37.50
CA SER A 303 -24.56 -5.78 -38.42
C SER A 303 -24.08 -5.53 -39.86
N SER A 304 -23.96 -4.25 -40.26
CA SER A 304 -23.54 -3.81 -41.59
C SER A 304 -22.02 -3.83 -41.74
N SER A 305 -21.29 -3.30 -40.75
CA SER A 305 -19.83 -3.26 -40.74
C SER A 305 -19.16 -4.44 -40.05
N ARG A 306 -19.94 -5.30 -39.36
CA ARG A 306 -19.49 -6.44 -38.55
C ARG A 306 -18.48 -6.05 -37.45
N LYS A 307 -18.48 -4.78 -37.04
CA LYS A 307 -17.63 -4.25 -35.96
C LYS A 307 -18.41 -4.13 -34.66
N THR A 308 -17.69 -4.26 -33.55
CA THR A 308 -18.23 -4.02 -32.20
C THR A 308 -17.70 -2.67 -31.72
N GLU A 309 -18.59 -1.68 -31.55
CA GLU A 309 -18.25 -0.37 -31.00
C GLU A 309 -18.58 -0.32 -29.51
N ILE A 310 -17.65 0.21 -28.72
CA ILE A 310 -17.85 0.44 -27.30
C ILE A 310 -18.69 1.70 -27.15
N LEU A 311 -19.86 1.58 -26.54
CA LEU A 311 -20.65 2.74 -26.16
C LEU A 311 -20.27 3.12 -24.74
N THR A 312 -19.43 4.15 -24.59
CA THR A 312 -19.12 4.74 -23.29
C THR A 312 -20.32 5.58 -22.83
N ASP A 313 -20.98 5.15 -21.74
CA ASP A 313 -22.03 5.94 -21.09
C ASP A 313 -21.43 7.23 -20.51
N THR A 314 -21.88 8.39 -21.01
CA THR A 314 -21.46 9.73 -20.57
C THR A 314 -22.47 10.41 -19.63
N SER A 315 -23.44 9.66 -19.07
CA SER A 315 -24.48 10.20 -18.17
C SER A 315 -23.94 10.58 -16.78
N GLU A 316 -24.75 11.27 -15.96
CA GLU A 316 -24.42 11.58 -14.55
C GLU A 316 -24.03 10.33 -13.73
N ASN A 317 -24.55 9.15 -14.08
CA ASN A 317 -24.14 7.89 -13.47
C ASN A 317 -22.66 7.55 -13.73
N ALA A 318 -22.10 7.96 -14.87
CA ALA A 318 -20.68 7.76 -15.18
C ALA A 318 -19.78 8.60 -14.25
N GLN A 319 -20.19 9.83 -13.91
CA GLN A 319 -19.44 10.69 -12.97
C GLN A 319 -19.43 10.11 -11.55
N SER A 320 -20.56 9.58 -11.07
CA SER A 320 -20.64 8.90 -9.77
C SER A 320 -19.73 7.66 -9.71
N LYS A 321 -19.71 6.85 -10.79
CA LYS A 321 -18.84 5.68 -10.92
C LYS A 321 -17.35 6.06 -10.93
N LEU A 322 -16.97 7.11 -11.65
CA LEU A 322 -15.60 7.64 -11.64
C LEU A 322 -15.19 8.11 -10.23
N GLY A 323 -16.10 8.74 -9.49
CA GLY A 323 -15.88 9.10 -8.08
C GLY A 323 -15.56 7.90 -7.19
N ASN A 324 -16.17 6.73 -7.43
CA ASN A 324 -15.84 5.49 -6.72
C ASN A 324 -14.46 4.95 -7.08
N ILE A 325 -14.07 5.01 -8.35
CA ILE A 325 -12.71 4.62 -8.77
C ILE A 325 -11.66 5.55 -8.16
N ASP A 326 -11.93 6.85 -8.09
CA ASP A 326 -11.03 7.81 -7.46
C ASP A 326 -10.82 7.52 -5.97
N LYS A 327 -11.85 7.09 -5.25
CA LYS A 327 -11.72 6.65 -3.85
C LYS A 327 -10.77 5.47 -3.74
N ILE A 328 -10.92 4.44 -4.58
CA ILE A 328 -10.04 3.26 -4.61
C ILE A 328 -8.61 3.70 -4.96
N ASN A 329 -8.44 4.49 -6.01
CA ASN A 329 -7.16 5.01 -6.46
C ASN A 329 -6.43 5.78 -5.36
N ASN A 330 -7.13 6.62 -4.60
CA ASN A 330 -6.53 7.38 -3.51
C ASN A 330 -5.98 6.46 -2.41
N ILE A 331 -6.66 5.36 -2.10
CA ILE A 331 -6.17 4.36 -1.13
C ILE A 331 -4.96 3.60 -1.67
N PHE A 332 -5.04 3.10 -2.90
CA PHE A 332 -3.96 2.31 -3.49
C PHE A 332 -2.70 3.14 -3.75
N LYS A 333 -2.84 4.42 -4.13
CA LYS A 333 -1.70 5.37 -4.20
C LYS A 333 -1.01 5.50 -2.85
N LEU A 334 -1.76 5.63 -1.76
CA LEU A 334 -1.19 5.74 -0.42
C LEU A 334 -0.44 4.45 -0.01
N TYR A 335 -1.00 3.27 -0.27
CA TYR A 335 -0.30 2.02 0.03
C TYR A 335 0.92 1.79 -0.85
N THR A 336 0.90 2.23 -2.11
CA THR A 336 2.02 2.05 -3.05
C THR A 336 3.02 3.20 -3.03
N ALA A 337 2.81 4.22 -2.19
CA ALA A 337 3.69 5.39 -2.12
C ALA A 337 5.13 5.03 -1.69
N THR A 338 5.29 3.99 -0.87
CA THR A 338 6.60 3.46 -0.44
C THR A 338 6.52 1.95 -0.19
N PRO A 339 7.65 1.23 -0.23
CA PRO A 339 7.68 -0.19 0.13
C PRO A 339 7.18 -0.48 1.54
N GLU A 340 7.45 0.41 2.50
CA GLU A 340 7.01 0.31 3.90
C GLU A 340 5.51 0.56 4.08
N SER A 341 4.92 1.47 3.29
CA SER A 341 3.47 1.65 3.26
C SER A 341 2.78 0.42 2.71
N PHE A 342 3.33 -0.21 1.67
CA PHE A 342 2.73 -1.40 1.06
C PHE A 342 2.81 -2.63 1.98
N LYS A 343 3.91 -2.75 2.72
CA LYS A 343 4.10 -3.76 3.76
C LYS A 343 2.97 -3.80 4.78
N ILE A 344 2.31 -2.66 5.06
CA ILE A 344 1.14 -2.61 5.93
C ILE A 344 -0.02 -3.40 5.31
N VAL A 345 -0.31 -3.23 4.02
CA VAL A 345 -1.35 -4.01 3.32
C VAL A 345 -1.03 -5.49 3.27
N GLU A 346 0.22 -5.86 2.95
CA GLU A 346 0.65 -7.27 2.97
C GLU A 346 0.46 -7.90 4.34
N TYR A 347 0.76 -7.14 5.39
CA TYR A 347 0.59 -7.61 6.74
C TYR A 347 -0.90 -7.79 7.07
N LEU A 348 -1.73 -6.79 6.79
CA LEU A 348 -3.18 -6.85 7.05
C LEU A 348 -3.86 -7.97 6.25
N SER A 349 -3.47 -8.19 4.98
CA SER A 349 -4.04 -9.23 4.14
C SER A 349 -3.69 -10.64 4.63
N LYS A 350 -2.51 -10.89 5.19
CA LYS A 350 -2.19 -12.20 5.76
C LYS A 350 -3.08 -12.58 6.96
N LEU A 351 -3.63 -11.57 7.64
CA LEU A 351 -4.30 -11.74 8.93
C LEU A 351 -5.83 -11.81 8.83
N GLY A 352 -6.44 -11.16 7.83
CA GLY A 352 -7.89 -10.98 7.75
C GLY A 352 -8.72 -12.21 7.32
N LEU A 353 -8.14 -13.23 6.70
CA LEU A 353 -8.91 -13.98 5.69
C LEU A 353 -9.08 -15.47 5.94
N ASN A 354 -9.82 -15.80 6.99
CA ASN A 354 -10.50 -17.09 7.04
C ASN A 354 -11.96 -16.80 7.42
N ASP A 355 -12.63 -16.13 6.48
CA ASP A 355 -14.06 -15.82 6.55
C ASP A 355 -14.81 -16.86 5.73
N SER A 356 -15.93 -17.37 6.24
CA SER A 356 -16.69 -18.46 5.62
C SER A 356 -17.23 -18.06 4.26
N GLN A 357 -17.65 -16.79 4.08
CA GLN A 357 -18.14 -16.28 2.81
C GLN A 357 -17.03 -16.18 1.76
N ALA A 358 -15.87 -15.63 2.13
CA ALA A 358 -14.71 -15.58 1.24
C ALA A 358 -14.25 -17.00 0.85
N SER A 359 -14.17 -17.91 1.82
CA SER A 359 -13.83 -19.32 1.57
C SER A 359 -14.80 -20.00 0.62
N GLN A 360 -16.10 -19.73 0.72
CA GLN A 360 -17.08 -20.24 -0.22
C GLN A 360 -16.82 -19.72 -1.64
N GLY A 361 -16.64 -18.41 -1.82
CA GLY A 361 -16.38 -17.81 -3.14
C GLY A 361 -15.09 -18.34 -3.79
N PHE A 362 -14.00 -18.47 -3.04
CA PHE A 362 -12.75 -19.06 -3.56
C PHE A 362 -12.91 -20.54 -3.94
N ASN A 363 -13.67 -21.32 -3.15
CA ASN A 363 -13.98 -22.72 -3.49
C ASN A 363 -14.85 -22.84 -4.74
N GLU A 364 -15.84 -21.97 -4.92
CA GLU A 364 -16.68 -21.96 -6.12
C GLU A 364 -15.85 -21.67 -7.39
N ILE A 365 -14.92 -20.70 -7.33
CA ILE A 365 -13.99 -20.43 -8.44
C ILE A 365 -13.13 -21.67 -8.71
N TYR A 366 -12.57 -22.29 -7.66
CA TYR A 366 -11.76 -23.49 -7.82
C TYR A 366 -12.54 -24.62 -8.49
N ASP A 367 -13.73 -24.93 -7.98
CA ASP A 367 -14.55 -26.05 -8.46
C ASP A 367 -15.02 -25.80 -9.90
N LEU A 368 -15.29 -24.54 -10.27
CA LEU A 368 -15.60 -24.14 -11.65
C LEU A 368 -14.41 -24.37 -12.59
N VAL A 369 -13.19 -23.99 -12.17
CA VAL A 369 -11.96 -24.25 -12.97
C VAL A 369 -11.61 -25.75 -12.99
N ASN A 370 -12.01 -26.53 -11.99
CA ASN A 370 -11.77 -27.97 -11.96
C ASN A 370 -12.65 -28.75 -12.94
N GLN A 371 -13.83 -28.23 -13.29
CA GLN A 371 -14.72 -28.84 -14.27
C GLN A 371 -14.27 -28.63 -15.72
N THR A 372 -13.09 -28.03 -15.92
CA THR A 372 -12.56 -27.61 -17.23
C THR A 372 -11.62 -28.64 -17.84
N GLU A 373 -11.41 -28.59 -19.17
CA GLU A 373 -10.60 -29.59 -19.88
C GLU A 373 -9.20 -29.68 -19.29
N PRO A 374 -8.61 -30.88 -19.19
CA PRO A 374 -7.35 -31.07 -18.48
C PRO A 374 -6.19 -30.24 -19.04
N VAL A 375 -6.20 -29.89 -20.32
CA VAL A 375 -5.15 -29.08 -20.97
C VAL A 375 -5.78 -27.90 -21.71
N TRP A 376 -5.31 -26.68 -21.43
CA TRP A 376 -5.62 -25.49 -22.23
C TRP A 376 -4.42 -25.11 -23.08
N ASP A 377 -4.63 -24.83 -24.35
CA ASP A 377 -3.57 -24.43 -25.27
C ASP A 377 -3.54 -22.90 -25.32
N ILE A 378 -2.53 -22.21 -24.78
CA ILE A 378 -2.59 -20.75 -24.49
C ILE A 378 -2.80 -19.89 -25.75
N LEU A 379 -2.31 -20.36 -26.90
CA LEU A 379 -2.54 -19.70 -28.19
C LEU A 379 -4.00 -19.83 -28.67
N ASN A 380 -4.72 -20.85 -28.19
CA ASN A 380 -6.11 -21.18 -28.55
C ASN A 380 -7.11 -20.99 -27.39
N ALA A 381 -6.62 -20.86 -26.16
CA ALA A 381 -7.37 -20.48 -24.98
C ALA A 381 -7.87 -19.08 -25.26
N ALA A 382 -9.17 -18.91 -25.17
CA ALA A 382 -9.84 -17.64 -25.46
C ALA A 382 -9.06 -16.48 -24.85
N GLN A 383 -8.61 -15.56 -25.71
CA GLN A 383 -7.88 -14.38 -25.26
C GLN A 383 -8.83 -13.59 -24.35
N LEU A 384 -8.56 -13.59 -23.04
CA LEU A 384 -9.24 -12.68 -22.12
C LEU A 384 -8.87 -11.26 -22.55
N LYS A 385 -9.80 -10.58 -23.23
CA LYS A 385 -9.60 -9.21 -23.71
C LYS A 385 -10.36 -8.27 -22.79
N PHE A 386 -9.65 -7.72 -21.83
CA PHE A 386 -10.23 -6.72 -20.94
C PHE A 386 -10.35 -5.41 -21.70
N ASN A 387 -11.59 -5.03 -21.99
CA ASN A 387 -11.91 -3.78 -22.62
C ASN A 387 -12.36 -2.78 -21.55
N MET A 388 -11.41 -2.41 -20.70
CA MET A 388 -11.63 -1.48 -19.61
C MET A 388 -11.09 -0.11 -19.99
N HIS A 389 -11.94 0.91 -19.92
CA HIS A 389 -11.53 2.30 -20.12
C HIS A 389 -10.42 2.65 -19.09
N PRO A 390 -9.34 3.36 -19.49
CA PRO A 390 -8.20 3.65 -18.61
C PRO A 390 -8.58 4.29 -17.27
N ASP A 391 -9.63 5.11 -17.25
CA ASP A 391 -10.10 5.77 -16.02
C ASP A 391 -10.68 4.83 -14.97
N TYR A 392 -11.03 3.59 -15.33
CA TYR A 392 -11.52 2.57 -14.41
C TYR A 392 -10.40 1.64 -13.90
N LYS A 393 -9.17 1.85 -14.37
CA LYS A 393 -8.00 1.11 -13.91
C LYS A 393 -7.44 1.73 -12.62
N ILE A 394 -6.99 0.86 -11.72
CA ILE A 394 -6.39 1.25 -10.45
C ILE A 394 -4.93 1.65 -10.68
N LYS A 395 -4.58 2.88 -10.31
CA LYS A 395 -3.25 3.45 -10.48
C LYS A 395 -2.34 3.04 -9.31
N VAL A 396 -1.16 2.51 -9.63
CA VAL A 396 -0.11 2.14 -8.66
C VAL A 396 1.24 2.72 -9.06
N TYR A 397 2.10 3.00 -8.07
CA TYR A 397 3.40 3.66 -8.28
C TYR A 397 4.52 2.72 -8.76
N GLY A 398 4.20 1.55 -9.30
CA GLY A 398 5.22 0.63 -9.82
C GLY A 398 4.69 -0.76 -10.17
N LYS A 399 5.35 -1.40 -11.15
CA LYS A 399 5.07 -2.77 -11.61
C LYS A 399 5.24 -3.79 -10.49
N GLU A 400 6.22 -3.58 -9.61
CA GLU A 400 6.46 -4.45 -8.46
C GLU A 400 5.25 -4.55 -7.52
N TYR A 401 4.46 -3.49 -7.37
CA TYR A 401 3.27 -3.50 -6.51
C TYR A 401 2.12 -4.31 -7.13
N VAL A 402 2.04 -4.37 -8.46
CA VAL A 402 1.11 -5.28 -9.16
C VAL A 402 1.48 -6.73 -8.86
N SER A 403 2.76 -7.08 -9.00
CA SER A 403 3.26 -8.43 -8.68
C SER A 403 3.00 -8.79 -7.21
N ARG A 404 3.27 -7.89 -6.27
CA ARG A 404 3.02 -8.14 -4.84
C ARG A 404 1.53 -8.26 -4.51
N MET A 405 0.66 -7.56 -5.24
CA MET A 405 -0.80 -7.72 -5.11
C MET A 405 -1.27 -9.10 -5.60
N LYS A 406 -0.68 -9.60 -6.70
CA LYS A 406 -0.90 -10.98 -7.16
C LYS A 406 -0.52 -11.97 -6.07
N ASP A 407 0.67 -11.83 -5.49
CA ASP A 407 1.13 -12.70 -4.40
C ASP A 407 0.16 -12.70 -3.22
N ILE A 408 -0.31 -11.52 -2.79
CA ILE A 408 -1.33 -11.42 -1.74
C ILE A 408 -2.57 -12.21 -2.14
N LEU A 409 -3.12 -12.00 -3.33
CA LEU A 409 -4.36 -12.66 -3.76
C LEU A 409 -4.21 -14.18 -3.88
N PHE A 410 -3.06 -14.68 -4.33
CA PHE A 410 -2.81 -16.12 -4.41
C PHE A 410 -2.55 -16.75 -3.04
N ASP A 411 -1.81 -16.09 -2.16
CA ASP A 411 -1.67 -16.51 -0.75
C ASP A 411 -3.07 -16.62 -0.09
N LEU A 412 -3.99 -15.71 -0.43
CA LEU A 412 -5.37 -15.73 0.04
C LEU A 412 -6.20 -16.86 -0.56
N PHE A 413 -6.06 -17.11 -1.85
CA PHE A 413 -6.74 -18.20 -2.54
C PHE A 413 -6.33 -19.56 -1.94
N GLU A 414 -5.03 -19.77 -1.71
CA GLU A 414 -4.52 -20.98 -1.07
C GLU A 414 -5.08 -21.15 0.33
N LYS A 415 -5.04 -20.09 1.16
CA LYS A 415 -5.56 -20.13 2.53
C LYS A 415 -7.07 -20.42 2.62
N ASN A 416 -7.86 -19.83 1.72
CA ASN A 416 -9.32 -19.96 1.72
C ASN A 416 -9.82 -21.23 1.02
N THR A 417 -8.96 -21.94 0.32
CA THR A 417 -9.24 -23.29 -0.21
C THR A 417 -8.63 -24.39 0.65
N TYR A 418 -8.20 -24.07 1.88
CA TYR A 418 -7.69 -25.03 2.84
C TYR A 418 -8.76 -26.02 3.30
N ASP A 419 -8.56 -27.30 2.99
CA ASP A 419 -9.42 -28.38 3.44
C ASP A 419 -8.88 -28.94 4.76
N LYS A 420 -9.54 -28.60 5.87
CA LYS A 420 -9.17 -29.08 7.21
C LYS A 420 -9.18 -30.60 7.32
N ALA A 421 -10.03 -31.30 6.58
CA ALA A 421 -10.12 -32.76 6.65
C ALA A 421 -8.94 -33.44 5.95
N LYS A 422 -8.40 -32.81 4.90
CA LYS A 422 -7.25 -33.31 4.14
C LYS A 422 -5.91 -32.77 4.64
N GLY A 423 -5.93 -31.71 5.45
CA GLY A 423 -4.72 -31.04 5.93
C GLY A 423 -3.98 -30.29 4.83
N THR A 424 -4.63 -30.02 3.69
CA THR A 424 -4.02 -29.39 2.51
C THR A 424 -5.00 -28.44 1.83
N SER A 425 -4.49 -27.42 1.14
CA SER A 425 -5.31 -26.56 0.29
C SER A 425 -5.60 -27.20 -1.06
N LYS A 426 -6.80 -26.95 -1.60
CA LYS A 426 -7.14 -27.36 -2.96
C LYS A 426 -6.25 -26.63 -3.98
N PHE A 427 -6.03 -25.32 -3.79
CA PHE A 427 -5.06 -24.54 -4.55
C PHE A 427 -3.76 -24.35 -3.75
N ILE A 428 -2.61 -24.59 -4.38
CA ILE A 428 -1.28 -24.41 -3.80
C ILE A 428 -0.55 -23.35 -4.65
N TYR A 429 -0.07 -22.28 -4.01
CA TYR A 429 0.67 -21.23 -4.69
C TYR A 429 2.18 -21.44 -4.56
N ASN A 430 2.74 -22.22 -5.48
CA ASN A 430 4.20 -22.36 -5.58
C ASN A 430 4.79 -21.25 -6.45
N ARG A 431 5.41 -20.24 -5.84
CA ARG A 431 5.98 -19.07 -6.53
C ARG A 431 7.09 -19.43 -7.52
N ASP A 432 7.81 -20.52 -7.28
CA ASP A 432 8.87 -20.97 -8.18
C ASP A 432 8.28 -21.57 -9.47
N GLU A 433 7.02 -22.02 -9.44
CA GLU A 433 6.33 -22.64 -10.56
C GLU A 433 5.26 -21.75 -11.20
N LEU A 434 4.62 -20.88 -10.40
CA LEU A 434 3.53 -20.00 -10.78
C LEU A 434 4.00 -18.55 -10.69
N ASN A 435 4.69 -18.11 -11.74
CA ASN A 435 5.19 -16.74 -11.87
C ASN A 435 5.08 -16.24 -13.32
N GLU A 436 5.28 -14.94 -13.52
CA GLU A 436 5.15 -14.30 -14.85
C GLU A 436 6.18 -14.81 -15.87
N GLU A 437 7.38 -15.18 -15.43
CA GLU A 437 8.43 -15.66 -16.33
C GLU A 437 8.04 -17.02 -16.91
N LYS A 438 7.67 -17.97 -16.06
CA LYS A 438 7.18 -19.29 -16.48
C LYS A 438 5.89 -19.19 -17.28
N MET A 439 4.97 -18.30 -16.89
CA MET A 439 3.71 -18.13 -17.62
C MET A 439 3.93 -17.73 -19.08
N LYS A 440 5.00 -16.98 -19.41
CA LYS A 440 5.35 -16.61 -20.80
C LYS A 440 5.87 -17.81 -21.61
N GLU A 441 6.42 -18.81 -20.94
CA GLU A 441 6.94 -20.04 -21.56
C GLU A 441 5.86 -21.10 -21.75
N TRP A 442 4.72 -20.98 -21.05
CA TRP A 442 3.63 -21.92 -21.19
C TRP A 442 3.02 -21.81 -22.60
N VAL A 443 3.20 -22.87 -23.38
CA VAL A 443 2.44 -23.08 -24.61
C VAL A 443 1.09 -23.72 -24.28
N THR A 444 1.06 -24.60 -23.27
CA THR A 444 -0.14 -25.26 -22.75
C THR A 444 -0.21 -25.17 -21.23
N ILE A 445 -1.39 -24.92 -20.67
CA ILE A 445 -1.71 -24.95 -19.24
C ILE A 445 -2.30 -26.33 -18.91
N GLN A 446 -1.64 -27.10 -18.05
CA GLN A 446 -1.98 -28.51 -17.82
C GLN A 446 -2.53 -28.77 -16.42
N THR A 447 -2.31 -27.85 -15.49
CA THR A 447 -2.78 -28.02 -14.10
C THR A 447 -3.82 -26.98 -13.74
N ILE A 448 -4.70 -27.34 -12.81
CA ILE A 448 -5.68 -26.41 -12.25
C ILE A 448 -5.02 -25.18 -11.61
N HIS A 449 -3.86 -25.37 -11.00
CA HIS A 449 -3.09 -24.28 -10.40
C HIS A 449 -2.61 -23.28 -11.45
N GLN A 450 -2.08 -23.77 -12.57
CA GLN A 450 -1.68 -22.91 -13.68
C GLN A 450 -2.88 -22.19 -14.31
N LYS A 451 -4.04 -22.85 -14.41
CA LYS A 451 -5.28 -22.21 -14.92
C LYS A 451 -5.74 -21.07 -14.02
N ILE A 452 -5.84 -21.32 -12.72
CA ILE A 452 -6.23 -20.31 -11.72
C ILE A 452 -5.21 -19.16 -11.75
N TYR A 453 -3.91 -19.48 -11.76
CA TYR A 453 -2.86 -18.48 -11.85
C TYR A 453 -2.99 -17.60 -13.09
N TRP A 454 -3.21 -18.20 -14.26
CA TRP A 454 -3.36 -17.48 -15.52
C TRP A 454 -4.60 -16.58 -15.53
N ILE A 455 -5.75 -17.09 -15.10
CA ILE A 455 -7.01 -16.30 -15.04
C ILE A 455 -6.85 -15.11 -14.11
N VAL A 456 -6.46 -15.36 -12.86
CA VAL A 456 -6.38 -14.32 -11.82
C VAL A 456 -5.29 -13.31 -12.16
N SER A 457 -4.13 -13.74 -12.66
CA SER A 457 -3.07 -12.83 -13.10
C SER A 457 -3.52 -11.94 -14.25
N SER A 458 -4.22 -12.52 -15.24
CA SER A 458 -4.75 -11.76 -16.38
C SER A 458 -5.76 -10.69 -15.94
N VAL A 459 -6.62 -10.99 -14.95
CA VAL A 459 -7.54 -10.01 -14.35
C VAL A 459 -6.77 -8.88 -13.68
N ILE A 460 -5.81 -9.21 -12.82
CA ILE A 460 -5.02 -8.23 -12.05
C ILE A 460 -4.21 -7.32 -13.00
N ASP A 461 -3.57 -7.88 -14.03
CA ASP A 461 -2.78 -7.11 -15.00
C ASP A 461 -3.61 -6.08 -15.78
N ASN A 462 -4.92 -6.32 -15.90
CA ASN A 462 -5.82 -5.39 -16.58
C ASN A 462 -6.50 -4.41 -15.61
N MET A 463 -6.62 -4.76 -14.33
CA MET A 463 -7.11 -3.88 -13.27
C MET A 463 -6.11 -2.78 -12.94
N PHE A 464 -4.82 -3.08 -12.89
CA PHE A 464 -3.80 -2.13 -12.43
C PHE A 464 -3.04 -1.50 -13.59
N ILE A 465 -2.74 -0.20 -13.46
CA ILE A 465 -1.86 0.53 -14.38
C ILE A 465 -0.80 1.32 -13.64
N ILE A 466 0.33 1.51 -14.33
CA ILE A 466 1.35 2.47 -13.93
C ILE A 466 1.08 3.77 -14.70
N PRO A 467 0.91 4.91 -14.02
CA PRO A 467 0.82 6.20 -14.71
C PRO A 467 2.12 6.50 -15.46
N GLU A 468 2.03 6.95 -16.72
CA GLU A 468 3.18 7.28 -17.57
C GLU A 468 4.13 8.33 -16.93
N ASP A 469 3.60 9.17 -16.03
CA ASP A 469 4.34 10.26 -15.36
C ASP A 469 5.01 9.90 -14.01
N THR A 470 5.19 8.62 -13.70
CA THR A 470 5.78 8.21 -12.39
C THR A 470 7.25 7.82 -12.43
N SER A 471 7.98 8.17 -13.49
CA SER A 471 9.44 8.20 -13.44
C SER A 471 9.92 9.35 -12.54
N ASN A 472 10.10 9.06 -11.25
CA ASN A 472 10.90 9.87 -10.34
C ASN A 472 12.07 9.06 -9.81
#